data_AF-A0A1C6FG31-F1
#
_entry.id   AF-A0A1C6FG31-F1
#
_cell.length_a   1.000
_cell.length_b   1.000
_cell.length_c   1.000
_cell.angle_alpha   90.00
_cell.angle_beta   90.00
_cell.angle_gamma   90.00
#
_symmetry.space_group_name_H-M   'P 1'
#
loop_
_entity.id
_entity.type
_entity.pdbx_description
1 polymer ?
#
loop_
_entity_poly.entity_id
_entity_poly.type
_entity_poly.pdbx_seq_one_letter_code
_entity_poly.pdbx_strand_id
1 'polypeptide(L)'
;MAKRKRDIQLKFRVTPQEREMIETKMAQFGTTNMAAYLRKMAIDGYVVKLDLPELRELVSLLRYSSNNLNQLTRRAHETGRIYEADLEDIQQSQERIWTAAEKIVSSLAALK
;
A
#
# COMPACT_ATOMS: atom_id res chain seq x y z
N MET A 1 32.93 -22.91 31.67
CA MET A 1 31.70 -22.39 31.04
C MET A 1 31.75 -22.71 29.56
N ALA A 2 30.77 -23.46 29.02
CA ALA A 2 30.78 -23.85 27.61
C ALA A 2 30.65 -22.61 26.71
N LYS A 3 31.61 -22.42 25.79
CA LYS A 3 31.54 -21.37 24.76
C LYS A 3 30.28 -21.60 23.92
N ARG A 4 29.36 -20.64 23.96
CA ARG A 4 28.15 -20.68 23.13
C ARG A 4 28.55 -20.42 21.68
N LYS A 5 27.96 -21.15 20.74
CA LYS A 5 28.15 -20.92 19.29
C LYS A 5 27.60 -19.55 18.82
N ARG A 6 26.77 -18.89 19.64
CA ARG A 6 26.18 -17.57 19.40
C ARG A 6 26.40 -16.72 20.65
N ASP A 7 27.33 -15.79 20.58
CA ASP A 7 27.82 -14.96 21.67
C ASP A 7 27.24 -13.53 21.67
N ILE A 8 26.85 -13.02 20.50
CA ILE A 8 26.21 -11.71 20.35
C ILE A 8 24.73 -11.75 20.77
N GLN A 9 24.32 -10.82 21.63
CA GLN A 9 22.91 -10.61 22.04
C GLN A 9 22.34 -9.35 21.40
N LEU A 10 21.17 -9.46 20.78
CA LEU A 10 20.35 -8.32 20.35
C LEU A 10 19.16 -8.18 21.31
N LYS A 11 18.96 -6.98 21.86
CA LYS A 11 17.87 -6.67 22.79
C LYS A 11 17.06 -5.50 22.23
N PHE A 12 15.74 -5.64 22.22
CA PHE A 12 14.81 -4.57 21.87
C PHE A 12 13.66 -4.55 22.86
N ARG A 13 13.08 -3.38 23.09
CA ARG A 13 11.93 -3.20 23.96
C ARG A 13 10.66 -3.28 23.12
N VAL A 14 9.64 -3.93 23.66
CA VAL A 14 8.30 -4.02 23.07
C VAL A 14 7.26 -3.68 24.13
N THR A 15 6.15 -3.13 23.68
CA THR A 15 4.93 -3.01 24.46
C THR A 15 4.29 -4.40 24.67
N PRO A 16 3.38 -4.55 25.65
CA PRO A 16 2.63 -5.79 25.83
C PRO A 16 1.87 -6.21 24.57
N GLN A 17 1.29 -5.25 23.85
CA GLN A 17 0.54 -5.49 22.63
C GLN A 17 1.43 -6.00 21.49
N GLU A 18 2.60 -5.37 21.27
CA GLU A 18 3.56 -5.83 20.27
C GLU A 18 4.07 -7.23 20.58
N ARG A 19 4.25 -7.56 21.87
CA ARG A 19 4.63 -8.91 22.29
C ARG A 19 3.58 -9.95 21.90
N GLU A 20 2.30 -9.67 22.15
CA GLU A 20 1.20 -10.57 21.80
C GLU A 20 1.11 -10.80 20.28
N MET A 21 1.31 -9.73 19.49
CA MET A 21 1.37 -9.83 18.03
C MET A 21 2.54 -10.71 17.56
N ILE A 22 3.71 -10.58 18.18
CA ILE A 22 4.89 -11.40 17.88
C ILE A 22 4.61 -12.87 18.23
N GLU A 23 4.03 -13.15 19.38
CA GLU A 23 3.68 -14.50 19.82
C GLU A 23 2.63 -15.15 18.90
N THR A 24 1.64 -14.39 18.45
CA THR A 24 0.62 -14.85 17.49
C THR A 24 1.25 -15.25 16.15
N LYS A 25 2.10 -14.38 15.59
CA LYS A 25 2.80 -14.69 14.33
C LYS A 25 3.79 -15.84 14.48
N MET A 26 4.43 -15.97 15.65
CA MET A 26 5.29 -17.11 15.97
C MET A 26 4.49 -18.42 15.99
N ALA A 27 3.29 -18.42 16.57
CA ALA A 27 2.41 -19.58 16.57
C ALA A 27 1.97 -19.96 15.15
N GLN A 28 1.66 -18.98 14.29
CA GLN A 28 1.37 -19.21 12.87
C GLN A 28 2.55 -19.83 12.12
N PHE A 29 3.78 -19.46 12.48
CA PHE A 29 5.00 -20.05 11.93
C PHE A 29 5.27 -21.48 12.44
N GLY A 30 4.57 -21.93 13.49
CA GLY A 30 4.69 -23.29 14.03
C GLY A 30 5.91 -23.53 14.90
N THR A 31 6.48 -22.49 15.53
CA THR A 31 7.62 -22.63 16.45
C THR A 31 7.26 -22.17 17.85
N THR A 32 7.83 -22.82 18.86
CA THR A 32 7.71 -22.42 20.27
C THR A 32 8.92 -21.61 20.75
N ASN A 33 9.95 -21.47 19.91
CA ASN A 33 11.19 -20.81 20.26
C ASN A 33 11.24 -19.38 19.71
N MET A 34 10.96 -18.41 20.58
CA MET A 34 10.99 -16.97 20.28
C MET A 34 12.32 -16.51 19.66
N ALA A 35 13.45 -16.98 20.19
CA ALA A 35 14.76 -16.59 19.67
C ALA A 35 15.05 -17.18 18.28
N ALA A 36 14.49 -18.36 17.99
CA ALA A 36 14.56 -18.95 16.65
C ALA A 36 13.65 -18.20 15.67
N TYR A 37 12.43 -17.88 16.09
CA TYR A 37 11.46 -17.11 15.31
C TYR A 37 12.00 -15.73 14.94
N LEU A 38 12.43 -14.94 15.92
CA LEU A 38 12.96 -13.60 15.70
C LEU A 38 14.21 -13.61 14.82
N ARG A 39 15.08 -14.61 14.99
CA ARG A 39 16.27 -14.76 14.14
C ARG A 39 15.89 -15.13 12.70
N LYS A 40 14.94 -16.05 12.52
CA LYS A 40 14.40 -16.42 11.21
C LYS A 40 13.78 -15.19 10.54
N MET A 41 12.97 -14.41 11.24
CA MET A 41 12.38 -13.18 10.70
C MET A 41 13.41 -12.07 10.42
N ALA A 42 14.46 -11.94 11.24
CA ALA A 42 15.49 -10.93 11.03
C ALA A 42 16.49 -11.29 9.90
N ILE A 43 16.66 -12.58 9.61
CA ILE A 43 17.59 -13.06 8.56
C ILE A 43 16.84 -13.35 7.25
N ASP A 44 15.73 -14.07 7.34
CA ASP A 44 14.95 -14.55 6.19
C ASP A 44 13.75 -13.63 5.86
N GLY A 45 13.50 -12.61 6.68
CA GLY A 45 12.42 -11.66 6.45
C GLY A 45 12.67 -10.82 5.20
N TYR A 46 11.80 -10.92 4.21
CA TYR A 46 11.80 -10.01 3.07
C TYR A 46 11.32 -8.64 3.51
N VAL A 47 12.19 -7.62 3.40
CA VAL A 47 11.78 -6.22 3.54
C VAL A 47 11.16 -5.78 2.22
N VAL A 48 9.84 -5.92 2.11
CA VAL A 48 9.11 -5.40 0.95
C VAL A 48 8.90 -3.90 1.15
N LYS A 49 9.80 -3.09 0.59
CA LYS A 49 9.56 -1.66 0.42
C LYS A 49 8.72 -1.47 -0.84
N LEU A 50 7.40 -1.55 -0.68
CA LEU A 50 6.44 -1.22 -1.73
C LEU A 50 6.42 0.30 -1.91
N ASP A 51 7.24 0.79 -2.83
CA ASP A 51 7.12 2.15 -3.35
C ASP A 51 6.22 2.07 -4.59
N LEU A 52 5.00 2.62 -4.48
CA LEU A 52 4.02 2.67 -5.56
C LEU A 52 3.76 4.13 -5.91
N PRO A 53 4.70 4.83 -6.57
CA PRO A 53 4.49 6.20 -7.03
C PRO A 53 3.28 6.31 -7.96
N GLU A 54 2.96 5.25 -8.72
CA GLU A 54 1.81 5.16 -9.62
C GLU A 54 0.49 5.23 -8.84
N LEU A 55 0.43 4.66 -7.64
CA LEU A 55 -0.76 4.75 -6.77
C LEU A 55 -1.03 6.20 -6.33
N ARG A 56 0.03 6.97 -6.04
CA ARG A 56 -0.11 8.41 -5.72
C ARG A 56 -0.60 9.21 -6.93
N GLU A 57 -0.12 8.88 -8.13
CA GLU A 57 -0.58 9.50 -9.37
C GLU A 57 -2.06 9.20 -9.62
N LEU A 58 -2.49 7.94 -9.47
CA LEU A 58 -3.89 7.55 -9.59
C LEU A 58 -4.80 8.31 -8.62
N VAL A 59 -4.43 8.41 -7.34
CA VAL A 59 -5.20 9.17 -6.34
C VAL A 59 -5.31 10.65 -6.72
N SER A 60 -4.26 11.22 -7.29
CA SER A 60 -4.27 12.62 -7.76
C SER A 60 -5.20 12.81 -8.96
N LEU A 61 -5.17 11.90 -9.94
CA LEU A 61 -6.07 11.90 -11.10
C LEU A 61 -7.54 11.73 -10.69
N LEU A 62 -7.82 10.83 -9.75
CA LEU A 62 -9.17 10.64 -9.19
C LEU A 62 -9.70 11.92 -8.52
N ARG A 63 -8.85 12.59 -7.73
CA ARG A 63 -9.23 13.86 -7.09
C ARG A 63 -9.54 14.94 -8.13
N TYR A 64 -8.74 15.03 -9.19
CA TYR A 64 -8.97 15.97 -10.28
C TYR A 64 -10.29 15.68 -11.02
N SER A 65 -10.54 14.41 -11.39
CA SER A 65 -11.79 13.99 -12.03
C SER A 65 -13.02 14.30 -11.16
N SER A 66 -12.95 14.01 -9.87
CA SER A 66 -14.03 14.30 -8.92
C SER A 66 -14.31 15.80 -8.81
N ASN A 67 -13.29 16.64 -8.88
CA ASN A 67 -13.45 18.10 -8.91
C ASN A 67 -14.09 18.58 -10.21
N ASN A 68 -13.69 18.02 -11.36
CA ASN A 68 -14.28 18.36 -12.65
C ASN A 68 -15.77 17.95 -12.71
N LEU A 69 -16.12 16.77 -12.21
CA LEU A 69 -17.51 16.31 -12.09
C LEU A 69 -18.35 17.23 -11.17
N ASN A 70 -17.77 17.70 -10.06
CA ASN A 70 -18.44 18.66 -9.19
C ASN A 70 -18.68 20.02 -9.88
N GLN A 71 -17.72 20.47 -10.70
CA GLN A 71 -17.88 21.69 -11.49
C GLN A 71 -18.95 21.54 -12.57
N LEU A 72 -19.01 20.37 -13.23
CA LEU A 72 -20.06 20.05 -14.21
C LEU A 72 -21.43 20.08 -13.55
N THR A 73 -21.57 19.43 -12.38
CA THR A 73 -22.84 19.36 -11.64
C THR A 73 -23.33 20.74 -11.20
N ARG A 74 -22.42 21.63 -10.75
CA ARG A 74 -22.78 23.01 -10.43
C ARG A 74 -23.21 23.79 -11.66
N ARG A 75 -22.43 23.74 -12.75
CA ARG A 75 -22.75 24.47 -13.98
C ARG A 75 -24.06 24.00 -14.62
N ALA A 76 -24.32 22.68 -14.60
CA ALA A 76 -25.59 22.12 -15.05
C ALA A 76 -26.78 22.61 -14.20
N HIS A 77 -26.63 22.73 -12.88
CA HIS A 77 -27.66 23.30 -12.01
C HIS A 77 -27.85 24.81 -12.21
N GLU A 78 -26.76 25.56 -12.45
CA GLU A 78 -26.80 27.02 -12.58
C GLU A 78 -27.30 27.50 -13.95
N THR A 79 -26.91 26.81 -15.02
CA THR A 79 -27.19 27.26 -16.40
C THR A 79 -28.10 26.33 -17.19
N GLY A 80 -28.40 25.13 -16.67
CA GLY A 80 -29.23 24.12 -17.35
C GLY A 80 -28.62 23.56 -18.64
N ARG A 81 -27.35 23.89 -18.94
CA ARG A 81 -26.65 23.51 -20.17
C ARG A 81 -25.32 22.82 -19.84
N ILE A 82 -25.02 21.75 -20.56
CA ILE A 82 -23.75 21.02 -20.50
C ILE A 82 -23.04 21.26 -21.83
N TYR A 83 -21.79 21.70 -21.79
CA TYR A 83 -20.97 21.92 -22.98
C TYR A 83 -20.23 20.65 -23.36
N GLU A 84 -20.08 20.42 -24.66
CA GLU A 84 -19.35 19.27 -25.22
C GLU A 84 -17.90 19.20 -24.75
N ALA A 85 -17.23 20.36 -24.64
CA ALA A 85 -15.86 20.46 -24.12
C ALA A 85 -15.72 19.94 -22.67
N ASP A 86 -16.73 20.16 -21.81
CA ASP A 86 -16.68 19.64 -20.43
C ASP A 86 -16.84 18.12 -20.40
N LEU A 87 -17.57 17.54 -21.37
CA LEU A 87 -17.72 16.10 -21.52
C LEU A 87 -16.44 15.46 -22.05
N GLU A 88 -15.78 16.08 -23.03
CA GLU A 88 -14.48 15.65 -23.55
C GLU A 88 -13.40 15.63 -22.46
N ASP A 89 -13.34 16.68 -21.62
CA ASP A 89 -12.40 16.76 -20.49
C ASP A 89 -12.62 15.62 -19.47
N ILE A 90 -13.88 15.27 -19.19
CA ILE A 90 -14.21 14.13 -18.32
C ILE A 90 -13.77 12.82 -18.97
N GLN A 91 -14.01 12.66 -20.27
CA GLN A 91 -13.68 11.45 -21.01
C GLN A 91 -12.17 11.20 -21.03
N GLN A 92 -11.37 12.24 -21.31
CA GLN A 92 -9.90 12.17 -21.24
C GLN A 92 -9.41 11.88 -19.82
N SER A 93 -10.04 12.49 -18.80
CA SER A 93 -9.69 12.23 -17.41
C SER A 93 -9.96 10.77 -17.01
N GLN A 94 -11.04 10.16 -17.49
CA GLN A 94 -11.38 8.76 -17.22
C GLN A 94 -10.37 7.81 -17.89
N GLU A 95 -9.97 8.09 -19.13
CA GLU A 95 -8.96 7.31 -19.84
C GLU A 95 -7.60 7.32 -19.11
N ARG A 96 -7.21 8.48 -18.57
CA ARG A 96 -6.01 8.62 -17.73
C ARG A 96 -6.09 7.81 -16.45
N ILE A 97 -7.24 7.83 -15.77
CA ILE A 97 -7.48 7.03 -14.55
C ILE A 97 -7.38 5.54 -14.88
N TRP A 98 -8.02 5.08 -15.96
CA TRP A 98 -7.98 3.69 -16.40
C TRP A 98 -6.55 3.21 -16.68
N THR A 99 -5.79 4.01 -17.44
CA THR A 99 -4.39 3.72 -17.76
C THR A 99 -3.51 3.63 -16.50
N ALA A 100 -3.72 4.52 -15.52
CA ALA A 100 -2.98 4.48 -14.26
C ALA A 100 -3.35 3.25 -13.41
N ALA A 101 -4.62 2.86 -13.39
CA ALA A 101 -5.07 1.66 -12.69
C ALA A 101 -4.49 0.38 -13.31
N GLU A 102 -4.46 0.26 -14.64
CA GLU A 102 -3.83 -0.87 -15.36
C GLU A 102 -2.35 -1.01 -15.02
N LYS A 103 -1.62 0.10 -14.94
CA LYS A 103 -0.20 0.10 -14.54
C LYS A 103 -0.01 -0.45 -13.12
N ILE A 104 -0.84 -0.01 -12.17
CA ILE A 104 -0.76 -0.48 -10.78
C ILE A 104 -1.08 -1.98 -10.69
N VAL A 105 -2.15 -2.43 -11.33
CA VAL A 105 -2.53 -3.86 -11.33
C VAL A 105 -1.43 -4.71 -11.96
N SER A 106 -0.82 -4.24 -13.05
CA SER A 106 0.31 -4.92 -13.69
C SER A 106 1.54 -4.99 -12.80
N SER A 107 1.91 -3.88 -12.15
CA SER A 107 3.03 -3.81 -11.20
C SER A 107 2.81 -4.72 -9.98
N LEU A 108 1.58 -4.77 -9.45
CA LEU A 108 1.22 -5.66 -8.34
C LEU A 108 1.20 -7.13 -8.77
N ALA A 109 0.72 -7.45 -9.97
CA ALA A 109 0.72 -8.82 -10.49
C ALA A 109 2.14 -9.36 -10.76
N ALA A 110 3.11 -8.47 -11.00
CA ALA A 110 4.51 -8.81 -11.19
C ALA A 110 5.24 -9.11 -9.86
N LEU A 111 4.68 -8.70 -8.72
CA LEU A 111 5.17 -9.07 -7.38
C LEU A 111 4.70 -10.51 -7.07
N LYS A 112 5.44 -11.50 -7.56
CA LYS A 112 5.28 -12.92 -7.17
C LYS A 112 5.91 -13.21 -5.82
#